data_AF-A0A1L7LH82-F1
#
_entry.id   AF-A0A1L7LH82-F1
#
_cell.length_a   1.000
_cell.length_b   1.000
_cell.length_c   1.000
_cell.angle_alpha   90.00
_cell.angle_beta   90.00
_cell.angle_gamma   90.00
#
_symmetry.space_group_name_H-M   'P 1'
#
loop_
_entity.id
_entity.type
_entity.pdbx_description
1 polymer ?
#
loop_
_entity_poly.entity_id
_entity_poly.type
_entity_poly.pdbx_seq_one_letter_code
_entity_poly.pdbx_strand_id
1 'polypeptide(L)'
;MDSLKEKWQKYFKKAQEIVAPLVGKLKQQLQDLLKKKPIRKTLIIIGSFFVLFGLWGSIHYSKAATLDRYLKARSASGHTFENIKEYMVWDDTNELITNDEAQYTKFSRLKTSAKKRSLRQKLLSAKASDKLYLKSIGHKFFFFPDYRLAMKPLKLTLKTNISGLDVLLNGKKIATSDSDNYHVTVAHLPVDNYTFALDGIHNGKEVEFSKNYDGKHQTVNMDLAFKNFTVKSNLSDGNLYFGKRKFLPFQMDNIMLITILLWEINRFMLRKNFQMGQLSLTSNL
;
A
#
# COMPACT_ATOMS: atom_id res chain seq x y z
N MET A 1 -6.37 52.55 28.82
CA MET A 1 -6.40 51.76 27.56
C MET A 1 -6.40 52.67 26.32
N ASP A 2 -6.85 53.94 26.45
CA ASP A 2 -6.98 54.86 25.32
C ASP A 2 -5.68 55.50 24.80
N SER A 3 -4.67 55.73 25.66
CA SER A 3 -3.40 56.38 25.24
C SER A 3 -2.54 55.52 24.29
N LEU A 4 -2.65 54.19 24.39
CA LEU A 4 -2.02 53.26 23.46
C LEU A 4 -2.69 53.33 22.08
N LYS A 5 -4.02 53.43 22.05
CA LYS A 5 -4.80 53.51 20.83
C LYS A 5 -4.50 54.80 20.05
N GLU A 6 -4.36 55.93 20.76
CA GLU A 6 -3.94 57.21 20.16
C GLU A 6 -2.50 57.18 19.62
N LYS A 7 -1.54 56.60 20.35
CA LYS A 7 -0.17 56.44 19.86
C LYS A 7 -0.14 55.61 18.57
N TRP A 8 -0.82 54.46 18.54
CA TRP A 8 -0.90 53.60 17.36
C TRP A 8 -1.56 54.30 16.16
N GLN A 9 -2.63 55.06 16.38
CA GLN A 9 -3.27 55.89 15.35
C GLN A 9 -2.28 56.92 14.77
N LYS A 10 -1.49 57.57 15.63
CA LYS A 10 -0.48 58.55 15.21
C LYS A 10 0.66 57.91 14.40
N TYR A 11 1.10 56.71 14.78
CA TYR A 11 2.09 55.94 14.00
C TYR A 11 1.54 55.51 12.64
N PHE A 12 0.30 55.04 12.56
CA PHE A 12 -0.34 54.69 11.28
C PHE A 12 -0.51 55.90 10.36
N LYS A 13 -0.95 57.05 10.88
CA LYS A 13 -1.04 58.29 10.10
C LYS A 13 0.31 58.73 9.56
N LYS A 14 1.35 58.73 10.40
CA LYS A 14 2.72 59.08 10.00
C LYS A 14 3.29 58.09 8.98
N ALA A 15 3.00 56.80 9.13
CA ALA A 15 3.37 55.79 8.14
C ALA A 15 2.63 55.99 6.80
N GLN A 16 1.34 56.30 6.81
CA GLN A 16 0.57 56.62 5.61
C GLN A 16 1.08 57.87 4.90
N GLU A 17 1.41 58.94 5.62
CA GLU A 17 1.95 60.19 5.05
C GLU A 17 3.31 59.99 4.38
N ILE A 18 4.13 59.05 4.87
CA ILE A 18 5.43 58.72 4.26
C ILE A 18 5.25 57.77 3.06
N VAL A 19 4.35 56.78 3.18
CA VAL A 19 4.17 55.74 2.14
C VAL A 19 3.32 56.23 0.97
N ALA A 20 2.32 57.07 1.20
CA ALA A 20 1.41 57.58 0.15
C ALA A 20 2.13 58.30 -1.00
N PRO A 21 3.05 59.26 -0.78
CA PRO A 21 3.78 59.92 -1.86
C PRO A 21 4.79 58.98 -2.56
N LEU A 22 5.34 57.98 -1.85
CA LEU A 22 6.20 56.94 -2.41
C LEU A 22 5.43 56.03 -3.37
N VAL A 23 4.25 55.57 -2.96
CA VAL A 23 3.35 54.77 -3.81
C VAL A 23 2.83 55.59 -4.99
N GLY A 24 2.51 56.86 -4.77
CA GLY A 24 2.10 57.80 -5.82
C GLY A 24 3.19 57.99 -6.88
N LYS A 25 4.43 58.28 -6.46
CA LYS A 25 5.60 58.38 -7.36
C LYS A 25 5.86 57.07 -8.11
N LEU A 26 5.77 55.93 -7.43
CA LEU A 26 5.94 54.62 -8.05
C LEU A 26 4.89 54.36 -9.13
N LYS A 27 3.62 54.66 -8.84
CA LYS A 27 2.50 54.52 -9.78
C LYS A 27 2.67 55.43 -10.99
N GLN A 28 3.12 56.67 -10.78
CA GLN A 28 3.36 57.63 -11.85
C GLN A 28 4.56 57.24 -12.72
N GLN A 29 5.67 56.79 -12.11
CA GLN A 29 6.82 56.24 -12.83
C GLN A 29 6.44 54.99 -13.64
N LEU A 30 5.64 54.09 -13.09
CA LEU A 30 5.11 52.93 -13.81
C LEU A 30 4.25 53.36 -15.00
N GLN A 31 3.36 54.35 -14.82
CA GLN A 31 2.53 54.88 -15.91
C GLN A 31 3.37 55.51 -17.03
N ASP A 32 4.42 56.26 -16.71
CA ASP A 32 5.28 56.88 -17.72
C ASP A 32 6.21 55.87 -18.41
N LEU A 33 6.63 54.81 -17.71
CA LEU A 33 7.30 53.65 -18.33
C LEU A 33 6.35 52.89 -19.27
N LEU A 34 5.09 52.68 -18.87
CA LEU A 34 4.06 52.02 -19.67
C LEU A 34 3.70 52.78 -20.97
N LYS A 35 3.82 54.12 -20.96
CA LYS A 35 3.58 54.96 -22.16
C LYS A 35 4.68 54.86 -23.21
N LYS A 36 5.89 54.40 -22.87
CA LYS A 36 6.99 54.24 -23.84
C LYS A 36 6.65 53.11 -24.82
N LYS A 37 6.56 53.43 -26.12
CA LYS A 37 6.23 52.48 -27.20
C LYS A 37 6.99 51.14 -27.15
N PRO A 38 8.32 51.08 -26.93
CA PRO A 38 9.02 49.78 -26.85
C PRO A 38 8.62 48.98 -25.61
N ILE A 39 8.46 49.63 -24.45
CA ILE A 39 8.05 48.99 -23.19
C ILE A 39 6.64 48.43 -23.30
N ARG A 40 5.71 49.17 -23.93
CA ARG A 40 4.35 48.68 -24.19
C ARG A 40 4.35 47.43 -25.08
N LYS A 41 5.16 47.39 -26.15
CA LYS A 41 5.28 46.20 -27.01
C LYS A 41 5.85 45.00 -26.23
N THR A 42 6.91 45.21 -25.45
CA THR A 42 7.50 44.17 -24.61
C THR A 42 6.50 43.63 -23.59
N LEU A 43 5.73 44.49 -22.94
CA LEU A 43 4.69 44.08 -21.99
C LEU A 43 3.54 43.32 -22.64
N ILE A 44 3.16 43.66 -23.88
CA ILE A 44 2.18 42.89 -24.65
C ILE A 44 2.71 41.47 -24.93
N ILE A 45 3.98 41.35 -25.33
CA ILE A 45 4.61 40.05 -25.59
C ILE A 45 4.68 39.21 -24.30
N ILE A 46 5.16 39.80 -23.21
CA ILE A 46 5.25 39.15 -21.90
C ILE A 46 3.85 38.74 -21.41
N GLY A 47 2.87 39.65 -21.52
CA GLY A 47 1.49 39.36 -21.16
C GLY A 47 0.90 38.21 -21.97
N SER A 48 1.11 38.21 -23.29
CA SER A 48 0.68 37.12 -24.18
C SER A 48 1.33 35.78 -23.80
N PHE A 49 2.64 35.78 -23.49
CA PHE A 49 3.32 34.60 -23.00
C PHE A 49 2.70 34.08 -21.70
N PHE A 50 2.40 34.95 -20.72
CA PHE A 50 1.77 34.52 -19.47
C PHE A 50 0.34 34.00 -19.66
N VAL A 51 -0.43 34.54 -20.60
CA VAL A 51 -1.76 34.01 -20.95
C VAL A 51 -1.63 32.61 -21.54
N LEU A 52 -0.73 32.41 -22.52
CA LEU A 52 -0.49 31.08 -23.12
C LEU A 52 0.06 30.09 -22.09
N PHE A 53 0.98 30.52 -21.25
CA PHE A 53 1.54 29.71 -20.17
C PHE A 53 0.47 29.31 -19.15
N GLY A 54 -0.39 30.24 -18.77
CA GLY A 54 -1.54 30.01 -17.89
C GLY A 54 -2.52 29.00 -18.50
N LEU A 55 -2.91 29.17 -19.76
CA LEU A 55 -3.80 28.25 -20.47
C LEU A 55 -3.18 26.85 -20.58
N TRP A 56 -1.95 26.74 -21.09
CA TRP A 56 -1.25 25.46 -21.19
C TRP A 56 -1.07 24.79 -19.83
N GLY A 57 -0.61 25.53 -18.82
CA GLY A 57 -0.36 24.99 -17.50
C GLY A 57 -1.66 24.58 -16.79
N SER A 58 -2.76 25.33 -16.95
CA SER A 58 -4.06 24.92 -16.39
C SER A 58 -4.52 23.56 -16.92
N ILE A 59 -4.28 23.28 -18.20
CA ILE A 59 -4.58 21.99 -18.83
C ILE A 59 -3.60 20.93 -18.35
N HIS A 60 -2.29 21.22 -18.43
CA HIS A 60 -1.22 20.28 -18.12
C HIS A 60 -1.19 19.85 -16.65
N TYR A 61 -1.42 20.78 -15.72
CA TYR A 61 -1.46 20.55 -14.27
C TYR A 61 -2.87 20.27 -13.75
N SER A 62 -3.86 20.07 -14.62
CA SER A 62 -5.21 19.67 -14.19
C SER A 62 -5.22 18.29 -13.51
N LYS A 63 -6.26 18.03 -12.70
CA LYS A 63 -6.52 16.71 -12.10
C LYS A 63 -6.58 15.61 -13.16
N ALA A 64 -7.28 15.88 -14.27
CA ALA A 64 -7.49 14.94 -15.36
C ALA A 64 -6.18 14.58 -16.09
N ALA A 65 -5.35 15.59 -16.41
CA ALA A 65 -4.07 15.36 -17.09
C ALA A 65 -3.08 14.59 -16.20
N THR A 66 -3.03 14.91 -14.90
CA THR A 66 -2.22 14.16 -13.93
C THR A 66 -2.63 12.71 -13.85
N LEU A 67 -3.94 12.44 -13.75
CA LEU A 67 -4.46 11.09 -13.74
C LEU A 67 -4.12 10.34 -15.03
N ASP A 68 -4.17 11.00 -16.19
CA ASP A 68 -3.79 10.38 -17.46
C ASP A 68 -2.32 9.98 -17.53
N ARG A 69 -1.43 10.83 -17.01
CA ARG A 69 0.00 10.50 -16.89
C ARG A 69 0.21 9.31 -15.97
N TYR A 70 -0.42 9.29 -14.81
CA TYR A 70 -0.38 8.13 -13.90
C TYR A 70 -0.87 6.85 -14.59
N LEU A 71 -2.03 6.90 -15.26
CA LEU A 71 -2.60 5.73 -15.93
C LEU A 71 -1.73 5.27 -17.10
N LYS A 72 -1.08 6.19 -17.82
CA LYS A 72 -0.10 5.88 -18.86
C LYS A 72 1.12 5.18 -18.25
N ALA A 73 1.67 5.72 -17.17
CA ALA A 73 2.81 5.14 -16.47
C ALA A 73 2.49 3.75 -15.89
N ARG A 74 1.31 3.57 -15.28
CA ARG A 74 0.85 2.26 -14.78
C ARG A 74 0.59 1.22 -15.87
N SER A 75 0.43 1.66 -17.12
CA SER A 75 0.25 0.77 -18.28
C SER A 75 1.58 0.41 -18.97
N ALA A 76 2.65 1.15 -18.66
CA ALA A 76 3.96 0.93 -19.26
C ALA A 76 4.53 -0.44 -18.86
N SER A 77 5.43 -0.97 -19.70
CA SER A 77 6.21 -2.17 -19.38
C SER A 77 7.18 -1.93 -18.22
N GLY A 78 7.76 -3.01 -17.69
CA GLY A 78 8.71 -2.96 -16.58
C GLY A 78 8.07 -2.95 -15.19
N HIS A 79 8.82 -2.47 -14.21
CA HIS A 79 8.39 -2.43 -12.81
C HIS A 79 7.28 -1.39 -12.62
N THR A 80 6.06 -1.86 -12.37
CA THR A 80 4.89 -0.99 -12.32
C THR A 80 4.98 0.06 -11.22
N PHE A 81 5.54 -0.28 -10.05
CA PHE A 81 5.71 0.68 -8.97
C PHE A 81 6.69 1.80 -9.32
N GLU A 82 7.85 1.46 -9.89
CA GLU A 82 8.85 2.44 -10.33
C GLU A 82 8.27 3.47 -11.30
N ASN A 83 7.39 3.02 -12.21
CA ASN A 83 6.74 3.91 -13.15
C ASN A 83 5.75 4.88 -12.47
N ILE A 84 5.12 4.48 -11.37
CA ILE A 84 4.02 5.24 -10.76
C ILE A 84 4.37 5.96 -9.45
N LYS A 85 5.50 5.63 -8.81
CA LYS A 85 5.85 6.13 -7.47
C LYS A 85 5.85 7.66 -7.37
N GLU A 86 6.30 8.35 -8.41
CA GLU A 86 6.29 9.83 -8.45
C GLU A 86 4.88 10.43 -8.41
N TYR A 87 3.85 9.69 -8.81
CA TYR A 87 2.47 10.16 -8.80
C TYR A 87 1.75 9.86 -7.50
N MET A 88 2.36 9.09 -6.60
CA MET A 88 1.71 8.54 -5.41
C MET A 88 2.32 9.12 -4.15
N VAL A 89 1.46 9.58 -3.26
CA VAL A 89 1.84 10.12 -1.95
C VAL A 89 1.01 9.49 -0.86
N TRP A 90 1.52 9.53 0.36
CA TRP A 90 0.74 9.21 1.54
C TRP A 90 -0.23 10.33 1.88
N ASP A 91 -1.45 9.96 2.27
CA ASP A 91 -2.49 10.95 2.59
C ASP A 91 -2.20 11.73 3.89
N ASP A 92 -1.53 11.10 4.85
CA ASP A 92 -1.18 11.67 6.15
C ASP A 92 0.06 12.58 6.09
N THR A 93 1.12 12.19 5.38
CA THR A 93 2.37 12.97 5.30
C THR A 93 2.50 13.83 4.05
N ASN A 94 1.78 13.51 2.97
CA ASN A 94 1.98 14.03 1.61
C ASN A 94 3.36 13.71 1.00
N GLU A 95 4.12 12.82 1.61
CA GLU A 95 5.41 12.37 1.09
C GLU A 95 5.22 11.29 0.01
N LEU A 96 6.19 11.16 -0.88
CA LEU A 96 6.17 10.13 -1.91
C LEU A 96 6.27 8.74 -1.27
N ILE A 97 5.49 7.79 -1.80
CA ILE A 97 5.59 6.40 -1.38
C ILE A 97 6.92 5.83 -1.88
N THR A 98 7.71 5.27 -0.97
CA THR A 98 9.05 4.74 -1.25
C THR A 98 9.02 3.26 -1.63
N ASN A 99 10.15 2.77 -2.17
CA ASN A 99 10.31 1.34 -2.50
C ASN A 99 10.29 0.45 -1.25
N ASP A 100 10.82 0.93 -0.14
CA ASP A 100 10.85 0.18 1.12
C ASP A 100 9.45 0.06 1.71
N GLU A 101 8.60 1.08 1.60
CA GLU A 101 7.21 1.00 2.05
C GLU A 101 6.36 0.12 1.12
N ALA A 102 6.66 0.13 -0.18
CA ALA A 102 5.98 -0.68 -1.19
C ALA A 102 6.56 -2.09 -1.36
N GLN A 103 7.58 -2.49 -0.60
CA GLN A 103 8.32 -3.73 -0.80
C GLN A 103 7.45 -5.00 -0.68
N TYR A 104 6.33 -4.90 0.03
CA TYR A 104 5.36 -5.99 0.23
C TYR A 104 4.19 -5.93 -0.75
N THR A 105 4.12 -4.90 -1.60
CA THR A 105 2.98 -4.66 -2.50
C THR A 105 3.34 -4.99 -3.95
N LYS A 106 2.43 -5.65 -4.65
CA LYS A 106 2.59 -5.94 -6.09
C LYS A 106 1.59 -5.16 -6.93
N PHE A 107 2.00 -3.95 -7.31
CA PHE A 107 1.19 -3.12 -8.19
C PHE A 107 1.01 -3.78 -9.56
N SER A 108 -0.24 -4.14 -9.87
CA SER A 108 -0.59 -4.72 -11.16
C SER A 108 -0.63 -3.69 -12.29
N ARG A 109 0.01 -4.02 -13.42
CA ARG A 109 -0.03 -3.27 -14.68
C ARG A 109 -1.45 -3.22 -15.25
N LEU A 110 -1.83 -2.06 -15.79
CA LEU A 110 -3.08 -1.91 -16.54
C LEU A 110 -2.90 -2.41 -17.98
N LYS A 111 -3.36 -3.64 -18.26
CA LYS A 111 -3.20 -4.28 -19.58
C LYS A 111 -4.25 -3.88 -20.62
N THR A 112 -5.43 -3.40 -20.20
CA THR A 112 -6.56 -3.16 -21.10
C THR A 112 -7.14 -1.76 -20.98
N SER A 113 -7.60 -1.22 -22.11
CA SER A 113 -8.25 0.10 -22.17
C SER A 113 -9.50 0.18 -21.28
N ALA A 114 -10.25 -0.92 -21.15
CA ALA A 114 -11.42 -1.00 -20.28
C ALA A 114 -11.05 -0.81 -18.79
N LYS A 115 -10.01 -1.52 -18.30
CA LYS A 115 -9.50 -1.36 -16.93
C LYS A 115 -8.99 0.07 -16.70
N LYS A 116 -8.30 0.64 -17.68
CA LYS A 116 -7.82 2.04 -17.63
C LYS A 116 -8.99 3.01 -17.51
N ARG A 117 -10.04 2.86 -18.32
CA ARG A 117 -11.22 3.75 -18.31
C ARG A 117 -12.00 3.63 -17.00
N SER A 118 -12.23 2.40 -16.52
CA SER A 118 -12.91 2.15 -15.23
C SER A 118 -12.13 2.77 -14.06
N LEU A 119 -10.82 2.54 -13.99
CA LEU A 119 -9.98 3.13 -12.95
C LEU A 119 -9.95 4.66 -13.04
N ARG A 120 -9.90 5.21 -14.26
CA ARG A 120 -9.97 6.66 -14.48
C ARG A 120 -11.24 7.25 -13.88
N GLN A 121 -12.40 6.69 -14.24
CA GLN A 121 -13.69 7.18 -13.76
C GLN A 121 -13.77 7.10 -12.23
N LYS A 122 -13.35 5.96 -11.65
CA LYS A 122 -13.30 5.77 -10.20
C LYS A 122 -12.43 6.81 -9.49
N LEU A 123 -11.25 7.11 -10.01
CA LEU A 123 -10.32 8.06 -9.39
C LEU A 123 -10.72 9.53 -9.60
N LEU A 124 -11.44 9.85 -10.69
CA LEU A 124 -12.00 11.19 -10.90
C LEU A 124 -13.17 11.50 -9.96
N SER A 125 -13.98 10.49 -9.63
CA SER A 125 -15.09 10.62 -8.68
C SER A 125 -14.70 10.36 -7.23
N ALA A 126 -13.48 9.87 -6.98
CA ALA A 126 -12.99 9.57 -5.65
C ALA A 126 -12.92 10.82 -4.77
N LYS A 127 -13.31 10.66 -3.50
CA LYS A 127 -13.32 11.69 -2.46
C LYS A 127 -12.24 11.38 -1.42
N ALA A 128 -11.95 12.35 -0.55
CA ALA A 128 -11.01 12.17 0.55
C ALA A 128 -11.41 11.05 1.53
N SER A 129 -12.66 10.60 1.54
CA SER A 129 -13.10 9.42 2.29
C SER A 129 -12.54 8.11 1.71
N ASP A 130 -12.30 8.05 0.40
CA ASP A 130 -11.83 6.85 -0.28
C ASP A 130 -10.37 6.52 0.06
N LYS A 131 -10.00 5.26 -0.14
CA LYS A 131 -8.65 4.75 0.15
C LYS A 131 -7.57 5.35 -0.76
N LEU A 132 -7.94 5.83 -1.95
CA LEU A 132 -7.06 6.41 -2.95
C LEU A 132 -7.82 7.49 -3.73
N TYR A 133 -7.30 8.72 -3.74
CA TYR A 133 -7.96 9.86 -4.39
C TYR A 133 -6.95 10.91 -4.87
N LEU A 134 -7.40 11.85 -5.72
CA LEU A 134 -6.55 12.95 -6.19
C LEU A 134 -6.54 14.11 -5.19
N LYS A 135 -5.34 14.48 -4.71
CA LYS A 135 -5.10 15.56 -3.74
C LYS A 135 -4.09 16.55 -4.32
N SER A 136 -4.32 17.85 -4.09
CA SER A 136 -3.32 18.88 -4.40
C SER A 136 -2.38 18.99 -3.22
N ILE A 137 -1.08 18.72 -3.40
CA ILE A 137 -0.07 18.78 -2.32
C ILE A 137 0.70 20.10 -2.29
N GLY A 138 0.34 21.04 -3.17
CA GLY A 138 0.99 22.35 -3.25
C GLY A 138 0.81 22.96 -4.63
N HIS A 139 1.78 23.80 -5.01
CA HIS A 139 1.78 24.48 -6.29
C HIS A 139 3.10 24.33 -7.05
N LYS A 140 3.01 24.08 -8.35
CA LYS A 140 4.11 24.20 -9.31
C LYS A 140 4.12 25.59 -9.93
N PHE A 141 5.31 26.17 -10.08
CA PHE A 141 5.48 27.53 -10.58
C PHE A 141 4.62 28.55 -9.81
N PHE A 142 4.45 28.38 -8.49
CA PHE A 142 3.64 29.22 -7.60
C PHE A 142 2.11 29.19 -7.78
N PHE A 143 1.57 28.87 -8.96
CA PHE A 143 0.12 28.96 -9.22
C PHE A 143 -0.54 27.67 -9.68
N PHE A 144 0.17 26.77 -10.34
CA PHE A 144 -0.47 25.55 -10.85
C PHE A 144 -0.60 24.51 -9.74
N PRO A 145 -1.75 23.88 -9.54
CA PRO A 145 -1.89 22.84 -8.52
C PRO A 145 -1.00 21.63 -8.82
N ASP A 146 -0.28 21.13 -7.82
CA ASP A 146 0.45 19.85 -7.92
C ASP A 146 -0.43 18.71 -7.42
N TYR A 147 -1.21 18.14 -8.34
CA TYR A 147 -2.03 16.98 -8.02
C TYR A 147 -1.19 15.70 -7.94
N ARG A 148 -1.44 14.90 -6.91
CA ARG A 148 -0.92 13.55 -6.72
C ARG A 148 -2.06 12.61 -6.32
N LEU A 149 -1.82 11.30 -6.43
CA LEU A 149 -2.70 10.29 -5.87
C LEU A 149 -2.34 10.07 -4.40
N ALA A 150 -3.18 10.58 -3.51
CA ALA A 150 -3.06 10.37 -2.07
C ALA A 150 -3.65 9.01 -1.69
N MET A 151 -2.83 8.16 -1.07
CA MET A 151 -3.19 6.84 -0.60
C MET A 151 -3.27 6.84 0.92
N LYS A 152 -4.35 6.28 1.48
CA LYS A 152 -4.44 6.09 2.93
C LYS A 152 -3.55 4.93 3.36
N PRO A 153 -2.68 5.13 4.37
CA PRO A 153 -1.83 4.07 4.86
C PRO A 153 -2.66 2.94 5.47
N LEU A 154 -2.33 1.70 5.13
CA LEU A 154 -2.90 0.51 5.74
C LEU A 154 -2.00 0.03 6.86
N LYS A 155 -2.60 -0.41 7.96
CA LYS A 155 -1.94 -1.11 9.05
C LYS A 155 -2.51 -2.51 9.13
N LEU A 156 -1.66 -3.52 9.12
CA LEU A 156 -2.05 -4.92 9.24
C LEU A 156 -1.33 -5.56 10.41
N THR A 157 -2.07 -6.29 11.23
CA THR A 157 -1.56 -7.05 12.37
C THR A 157 -1.80 -8.53 12.12
N LEU A 158 -0.75 -9.33 12.23
CA LEU A 158 -0.87 -10.78 12.31
C LEU A 158 -0.87 -11.21 13.77
N LYS A 159 -1.72 -12.18 14.10
CA LYS A 159 -1.73 -12.88 15.38
C LYS A 159 -1.52 -14.38 15.13
N THR A 160 -0.66 -15.04 15.91
CA THR A 160 -0.55 -16.49 15.91
C THR A 160 -0.23 -17.05 17.31
N ASN A 161 -0.58 -18.30 17.52
CA ASN A 161 -0.33 -19.05 18.75
C ASN A 161 0.89 -19.99 18.67
N ILE A 162 1.73 -19.83 17.65
CA ILE A 162 2.90 -20.69 17.45
C ILE A 162 4.17 -19.87 17.41
N SER A 163 5.14 -20.26 18.25
CA SER A 163 6.52 -19.80 18.23
C SER A 163 7.40 -20.58 17.23
N GLY A 164 8.49 -19.94 16.78
CA GLY A 164 9.52 -20.52 15.92
C GLY A 164 9.22 -20.52 14.42
N LEU A 165 8.18 -19.82 13.96
CA LEU A 165 7.80 -19.75 12.55
C LEU A 165 8.15 -18.40 11.93
N ASP A 166 8.64 -18.43 10.70
CA ASP A 166 8.80 -17.23 9.91
C ASP A 166 7.44 -16.69 9.50
N VAL A 167 7.28 -15.39 9.70
CA VAL A 167 6.09 -14.66 9.30
C VAL A 167 6.42 -13.93 8.01
N LEU A 168 5.65 -14.22 6.96
CA LEU A 168 5.83 -13.62 5.64
C LEU A 168 4.61 -12.80 5.26
N LEU A 169 4.85 -11.67 4.59
CA LEU A 169 3.83 -10.84 3.95
C LEU A 169 4.09 -10.83 2.44
N ASN A 170 3.14 -11.34 1.65
CA ASN A 170 3.26 -11.52 0.21
C ASN A 170 4.55 -12.25 -0.23
N GLY A 171 4.99 -13.21 0.59
CA GLY A 171 6.19 -14.04 0.36
C GLY A 171 7.51 -13.40 0.79
N LYS A 172 7.50 -12.23 1.44
CA LYS A 172 8.69 -11.63 2.04
C LYS A 172 8.63 -11.75 3.55
N LYS A 173 9.69 -12.28 4.17
CA LYS A 173 9.82 -12.38 5.62
C LYS A 173 9.75 -11.00 6.27
N ILE A 174 8.90 -10.87 7.29
CA ILE A 174 8.73 -9.66 8.10
C ILE A 174 9.23 -9.85 9.53
N ALA A 175 9.11 -11.06 10.07
CA ALA A 175 9.56 -11.42 11.42
C ALA A 175 9.65 -12.94 11.58
N THR A 176 10.06 -13.38 12.76
CA THR A 176 9.93 -14.77 13.22
C THR A 176 9.14 -14.72 14.53
N SER A 177 8.13 -15.59 14.68
CA SER A 177 7.35 -15.67 15.91
C SER A 177 8.22 -16.23 17.04
N ASP A 178 8.19 -15.59 18.20
CA ASP A 178 9.03 -15.94 19.35
C ASP A 178 8.22 -16.46 20.54
N SER A 179 6.88 -16.47 20.42
CA SER A 179 5.96 -16.77 21.52
C SER A 179 4.66 -17.40 21.03
N ASP A 180 3.96 -18.07 21.94
CA ASP A 180 2.68 -18.74 21.65
C ASP A 180 1.46 -17.80 21.72
N ASN A 181 1.70 -16.49 21.76
CA ASN A 181 0.72 -15.42 21.60
C ASN A 181 1.39 -14.26 20.85
N TYR A 182 2.01 -14.59 19.73
CA TYR A 182 2.80 -13.66 18.95
C TYR A 182 1.92 -12.72 18.14
N HIS A 183 2.31 -11.45 18.11
CA HIS A 183 1.69 -10.44 17.25
C HIS A 183 2.76 -9.62 16.56
N VAL A 184 2.59 -9.39 15.27
CA VAL A 184 3.43 -8.47 14.51
C VAL A 184 2.55 -7.52 13.73
N THR A 185 2.88 -6.23 13.78
CA THR A 185 2.18 -5.20 13.03
C THR A 185 3.10 -4.60 11.97
N VAL A 186 2.63 -4.62 10.73
CA VAL A 186 3.25 -3.88 9.63
C VAL A 186 2.38 -2.66 9.34
N ALA A 187 2.96 -1.48 9.53
CA ALA A 187 2.30 -0.20 9.29
C ALA A 187 2.74 0.39 7.94
N HIS A 188 2.07 1.47 7.55
CA HIS A 188 2.38 2.24 6.35
C HIS A 188 2.37 1.42 5.04
N LEU A 189 1.46 0.46 4.95
CA LEU A 189 1.33 -0.40 3.77
C LEU A 189 0.45 0.27 2.70
N PRO A 190 0.82 0.15 1.41
CA PRO A 190 -0.08 0.55 0.33
C PRO A 190 -1.37 -0.26 0.35
N VAL A 191 -2.48 0.33 -0.10
CA VAL A 191 -3.76 -0.39 -0.17
C VAL A 191 -3.76 -1.36 -1.36
N ASP A 192 -3.62 -2.65 -1.05
CA ASP A 192 -3.66 -3.76 -2.01
C ASP A 192 -4.12 -5.06 -1.32
N ASN A 193 -4.11 -6.16 -2.05
CA ASN A 193 -4.30 -7.49 -1.52
C ASN A 193 -3.01 -7.98 -0.85
N TYR A 194 -3.16 -8.51 0.37
CA TYR A 194 -2.07 -9.07 1.15
C TYR A 194 -2.38 -10.52 1.53
N THR A 195 -1.36 -11.36 1.49
CA THR A 195 -1.37 -12.72 1.99
C THR A 195 -0.31 -12.83 3.07
N PHE A 196 -0.74 -13.18 4.28
CA PHE A 196 0.19 -13.60 5.32
C PHE A 196 0.47 -15.09 5.18
N ALA A 197 1.70 -15.48 5.46
CA ALA A 197 2.08 -16.88 5.59
C ALA A 197 2.91 -17.10 6.85
N LEU A 198 2.74 -18.27 7.45
CA LEU A 198 3.60 -18.85 8.48
C LEU A 198 4.34 -20.02 7.81
N ASP A 199 5.66 -19.98 7.88
CA ASP A 199 6.56 -20.98 7.29
C ASP A 199 7.63 -21.38 8.31
N GLY A 200 7.97 -22.66 8.38
CA GLY A 200 9.03 -23.15 9.25
C GLY A 200 8.74 -24.50 9.87
N ILE A 201 9.49 -24.83 10.93
CA ILE A 201 9.40 -26.12 11.61
C ILE A 201 8.89 -25.90 13.03
N HIS A 202 7.77 -26.55 13.36
CA HIS A 202 7.23 -26.60 14.72
C HIS A 202 7.14 -28.05 15.19
N ASN A 203 7.74 -28.38 16.33
CA ASN A 203 7.79 -29.75 16.88
C ASN A 203 8.26 -30.80 15.86
N GLY A 204 9.31 -30.47 15.10
CA GLY A 204 9.89 -31.35 14.07
C GLY A 204 9.01 -31.52 12.81
N LYS A 205 7.96 -30.71 12.65
CA LYS A 205 7.05 -30.76 11.50
C LYS A 205 7.05 -29.44 10.75
N GLU A 206 7.12 -29.54 9.43
CA GLU A 206 6.96 -28.41 8.53
C GLU A 206 5.53 -27.85 8.63
N VAL A 207 5.43 -26.55 8.85
CA VAL A 207 4.19 -25.79 8.89
C VAL A 207 4.23 -24.78 7.77
N GLU A 208 3.32 -24.92 6.80
CA GLU A 208 3.08 -23.91 5.76
C GLU A 208 1.60 -23.53 5.81
N PHE A 209 1.29 -22.38 6.42
CA PHE A 209 -0.07 -21.88 6.56
C PHE A 209 -0.19 -20.47 5.99
N SER A 210 -1.16 -20.22 5.10
CA SER A 210 -1.38 -18.89 4.53
C SER A 210 -2.83 -18.45 4.59
N LYS A 211 -3.02 -17.14 4.71
CA LYS A 211 -4.34 -16.51 4.75
C LYS A 211 -4.29 -15.14 4.09
N ASN A 212 -5.32 -14.87 3.30
CA ASN A 212 -5.49 -13.56 2.66
C ASN A 212 -6.13 -12.58 3.65
N TYR A 213 -5.66 -11.34 3.62
CA TYR A 213 -6.36 -10.21 4.21
C TYR A 213 -7.72 -10.02 3.52
N ASP A 214 -8.78 -9.87 4.31
CA ASP A 214 -10.17 -9.83 3.84
C ASP A 214 -10.62 -8.43 3.34
N GLY A 215 -9.73 -7.43 3.42
CA GLY A 215 -10.03 -6.05 3.04
C GLY A 215 -10.83 -5.25 4.07
N LYS A 216 -11.16 -5.85 5.23
CA LYS A 216 -12.03 -5.29 6.28
C LYS A 216 -11.33 -5.24 7.64
N HIS A 217 -10.83 -6.37 8.13
CA HIS A 217 -10.24 -6.49 9.46
C HIS A 217 -8.73 -6.36 9.40
N GLN A 218 -8.19 -5.33 10.04
CA GLN A 218 -6.74 -5.09 10.07
C GLN A 218 -5.97 -6.20 10.80
N THR A 219 -6.64 -6.99 11.65
CA THR A 219 -6.06 -8.14 12.33
C THR A 219 -6.37 -9.43 11.60
N VAL A 220 -5.33 -10.14 11.15
CA VAL A 220 -5.42 -11.46 10.56
C VAL A 220 -5.04 -12.50 11.61
N ASN A 221 -6.03 -13.24 12.10
CA ASN A 221 -5.81 -14.37 13.00
C ASN A 221 -5.31 -15.58 12.20
N MET A 222 -4.11 -16.05 12.57
CA MET A 222 -3.34 -17.19 12.05
C MET A 222 -3.06 -18.23 13.15
N ASP A 223 -3.93 -18.30 14.17
CA ASP A 223 -3.86 -19.31 15.21
C ASP A 223 -4.13 -20.69 14.56
N LEU A 224 -3.27 -21.65 14.86
CA LEU A 224 -3.42 -23.02 14.38
C LEU A 224 -3.86 -23.94 15.51
N ALA A 225 -4.73 -24.87 15.15
CA ALA A 225 -5.18 -25.91 16.05
C ALA A 225 -4.56 -27.25 15.62
N PHE A 226 -3.94 -27.92 16.58
CA PHE A 226 -3.34 -29.25 16.40
C PHE A 226 -4.23 -30.31 17.01
N LYS A 227 -4.33 -31.48 16.37
CA LYS A 227 -4.97 -32.65 16.93
C LYS A 227 -3.98 -33.79 17.03
N ASN A 228 -3.95 -34.43 18.19
CA ASN A 228 -3.14 -35.60 18.45
C ASN A 228 -3.95 -36.86 18.17
N PHE A 229 -3.38 -37.77 17.39
CA PHE A 229 -3.92 -39.08 17.09
C PHE A 229 -3.01 -40.14 17.67
N THR A 230 -3.59 -41.11 18.36
CA THR A 230 -2.89 -42.34 18.73
C THR A 230 -3.30 -43.41 17.74
N VAL A 231 -2.36 -43.88 16.93
CA VAL A 231 -2.59 -44.95 15.97
C VAL A 231 -2.06 -46.24 16.55
N LYS A 232 -2.94 -47.23 16.68
CA LYS A 232 -2.59 -48.60 17.06
C LYS A 232 -2.69 -49.48 15.83
N SER A 233 -1.63 -50.20 15.49
CA SER A 233 -1.63 -51.13 14.36
C SER A 233 -1.00 -52.45 14.75
N ASN A 234 -1.61 -53.56 14.37
CA ASN A 234 -1.02 -54.89 14.50
C ASN A 234 -0.06 -55.24 13.33
N LEU A 235 0.22 -54.28 12.44
CA LEU A 235 1.12 -54.46 11.32
C LEU A 235 2.55 -54.10 11.73
N SER A 236 3.49 -55.05 11.54
CA SER A 236 4.93 -54.82 11.74
C SER A 236 5.56 -53.96 10.64
N ASP A 237 4.87 -53.81 9.51
CA ASP A 237 5.31 -53.08 8.32
C ASP A 237 4.12 -52.40 7.62
N GLY A 238 4.30 -51.14 7.23
CA GLY A 238 3.26 -50.36 6.56
C GLY A 238 3.57 -48.87 6.57
N ASN A 239 3.01 -48.14 5.60
CA ASN A 239 3.15 -46.70 5.54
C ASN A 239 1.80 -46.07 5.89
N LEU A 240 1.82 -45.18 6.88
CA LEU A 240 0.65 -44.45 7.30
C LEU A 240 0.61 -43.10 6.58
N TYR A 241 -0.57 -42.68 6.13
CA TYR A 241 -0.76 -41.41 5.45
C TYR A 241 -1.93 -40.64 6.05
N PHE A 242 -1.73 -39.33 6.19
CA PHE A 242 -2.82 -38.36 6.39
C PHE A 242 -2.81 -37.39 5.21
N GLY A 243 -3.91 -37.36 4.45
CA GLY A 243 -3.95 -36.68 3.16
C GLY A 243 -2.87 -37.21 2.20
N LYS A 244 -1.95 -36.34 1.77
CA LYS A 244 -0.82 -36.69 0.89
C LYS A 244 0.48 -36.97 1.65
N ARG A 245 0.54 -36.69 2.96
CA ARG A 245 1.76 -36.81 3.76
C ARG A 245 1.95 -38.26 4.23
N LYS A 246 3.17 -38.78 4.07
CA LYS A 246 3.61 -40.10 4.53
C LYS A 246 4.23 -39.99 5.92
N PHE A 247 3.84 -40.87 6.82
CA PHE A 247 4.45 -41.09 8.13
C PHE A 247 5.21 -42.42 8.10
N LEU A 248 6.50 -42.37 8.42
CA LEU A 248 7.47 -43.48 8.38
C LEU A 248 7.21 -44.52 9.50
N PRO A 249 7.76 -45.75 9.41
CA PRO A 249 7.10 -46.93 9.98
C PRO A 249 7.07 -46.94 11.50
N PHE A 250 6.09 -47.67 12.03
CA PHE A 250 5.91 -47.95 13.45
C PHE A 250 7.23 -48.49 14.06
N GLN A 251 7.76 -47.82 15.08
CA GLN A 251 8.85 -48.35 15.89
C GLN A 251 8.50 -48.22 17.37
N MET A 252 8.65 -49.37 18.04
CA MET A 252 8.29 -49.73 19.43
C MET A 252 6.78 -49.86 19.70
N ASP A 253 6.39 -51.10 20.01
CA ASP A 253 5.13 -51.52 20.62
C ASP A 253 3.81 -51.19 19.90
N ASN A 254 3.80 -51.06 18.57
CA ASN A 254 2.57 -50.94 17.75
C ASN A 254 1.72 -49.67 18.02
N ILE A 255 2.27 -48.65 18.70
CA ILE A 255 1.58 -47.40 19.04
C ILE A 255 2.39 -46.20 18.51
N MET A 256 1.75 -45.34 17.72
CA MET A 256 2.35 -44.09 17.24
C MET A 256 1.49 -42.88 17.63
N LEU A 257 2.10 -41.87 18.24
CA LEU A 257 1.46 -40.57 18.50
C LEU A 257 1.76 -39.61 17.34
N ILE A 258 0.72 -39.05 16.74
CA ILE A 258 0.82 -38.20 15.55
C ILE A 258 0.03 -36.91 15.77
N THR A 259 0.75 -35.79 15.84
CA THR A 259 0.16 -34.44 15.84
C THR A 259 -0.05 -33.93 14.42
N ILE A 260 -1.24 -33.46 14.08
CA ILE A 260 -1.58 -32.95 12.74
C ILE A 260 -2.31 -31.63 12.86
N LEU A 261 -2.08 -30.71 11.92
CA LEU A 261 -2.83 -29.46 11.81
C LEU A 261 -4.26 -29.76 11.34
N LEU A 262 -5.26 -29.25 12.06
CA LEU A 262 -6.67 -29.60 11.83
C LEU A 262 -7.18 -29.35 10.40
N TRP A 263 -6.75 -28.27 9.77
CA TRP A 263 -7.10 -27.93 8.39
C TRP A 263 -6.50 -28.85 7.29
N GLU A 264 -5.50 -29.69 7.60
CA GLU A 264 -4.95 -30.69 6.66
C GLU A 264 -5.76 -32.01 6.68
N ILE A 265 -6.70 -32.15 7.61
CA ILE A 265 -7.38 -33.42 7.88
C ILE A 265 -8.64 -33.53 7.01
N ASN A 266 -8.49 -34.12 5.83
CA ASN A 266 -9.65 -34.47 4.97
C ASN A 266 -9.81 -35.98 4.76
N ARG A 267 -8.74 -36.79 4.96
CA ARG A 267 -8.77 -38.25 4.77
C ARG A 267 -7.61 -38.95 5.48
N PHE A 268 -7.89 -40.09 6.09
CA PHE A 268 -6.92 -41.05 6.64
C PHE A 268 -6.69 -42.19 5.65
N MET A 269 -5.43 -42.56 5.38
CA MET A 269 -5.09 -43.69 4.49
C MET A 269 -3.95 -44.54 5.06
N LEU A 270 -4.16 -45.84 5.21
CA LEU A 270 -3.10 -46.81 5.51
C LEU A 270 -2.80 -47.61 4.24
N ARG A 271 -1.53 -47.66 3.81
CA ARG A 271 -1.12 -48.43 2.63
C ARG A 271 -0.05 -49.45 2.97
N LYS A 272 -0.27 -50.70 2.55
CA LYS A 272 0.70 -51.79 2.61
C LYS A 272 0.92 -52.35 1.21
N ASN A 273 2.19 -52.45 0.81
CA ASN A 273 2.58 -53.05 -0.45
C ASN A 273 2.95 -54.52 -0.20
N PHE A 274 2.40 -55.41 -1.00
CA PHE A 274 2.72 -56.84 -1.03
C PHE A 274 3.36 -57.18 -2.38
N GLN A 275 4.06 -58.31 -2.47
CA GLN A 275 4.68 -58.75 -3.74
C GLN A 275 3.65 -58.94 -4.87
N MET A 276 2.39 -59.22 -4.54
CA MET A 276 1.31 -59.44 -5.52
C MET A 276 0.31 -58.28 -5.64
N GLY A 277 0.56 -57.12 -5.02
CA GLY A 277 -0.33 -55.96 -5.13
C GLY A 277 -0.28 -55.01 -3.94
N GLN A 278 -1.13 -53.98 -3.95
CA GLN A 278 -1.19 -52.96 -2.91
C GLN A 278 -2.55 -53.01 -2.18
N LEU A 279 -2.53 -53.04 -0.85
CA LEU A 279 -3.73 -52.90 -0.02
C LEU A 279 -3.77 -51.48 0.56
N SER A 280 -4.92 -50.81 0.42
CA SER A 280 -5.16 -49.48 0.96
C SER A 280 -6.46 -49.47 1.78
N LEU A 281 -6.37 -49.09 3.06
CA LEU A 281 -7.54 -48.82 3.90
C LEU A 281 -7.71 -47.31 4.01
N THR A 282 -8.92 -46.81 3.75
CA THR A 282 -9.22 -45.37 3.81
C THR A 282 -10.37 -45.10 4.75
N SER A 283 -10.24 -44.06 5.58
CA SER A 283 -11.33 -43.54 6.41
C SER A 283 -11.43 -42.03 6.22
N ASN A 284 -12.66 -41.50 6.18
CA ASN A 284 -12.90 -40.06 6.22
C ASN A 284 -13.13 -39.65 7.67
N LEU A 285 -12.58 -38.51 8.07
CA LEU A 285 -12.72 -37.92 9.41
C LEU A 285 -13.80 -36.84 9.42
#